data_AF-A0A850YXN4-F1
#
_entry.id   AF-A0A850YXN4-F1
#
_cell.length_a   1.000
_cell.length_b   1.000
_cell.length_c   1.000
_cell.angle_alpha   90.00
_cell.angle_beta   90.00
_cell.angle_gamma   90.00
#
_symmetry.space_group_name_H-M   'P 1'
#
loop_
_entity.id
_entity.type
_entity.pdbx_description
1 polymer ?
#
loop_
_entity_poly.entity_id
_entity_poly.type
_entity_poly.pdbx_seq_one_letter_code
_entity_poly.pdbx_strand_id
1 'polypeptide(L)'
;QKALASTGGRSVQAACDWLFSHVGDPFLDDTLPREYVLYLRPTGPLAQKLSEFWQQSKQICGKNKAHNIFPHITLCQFFMCEDSKVDALTEALQATVMRWKCKFPAPLPLELYTSSNFIGLFVKEESAEVLKKFAADFAAEAASKADVHVEPHKKQLHVTLAYHFQSSHLPTLEKLAQSIDVKLGCDWVAAIFSRDIRFVNHETLQVIYPYTPQNDDELELVPGDFIFMSPVEQTSTSEGWIYGISLATGCSGLLPENYITKADECGTWVFHGSYSILNTTSCPSLQAFADGALERRQQEDQGPGDAGPLTIICQNVQPLRISSQPGPQKRCLFVCRHGERMDVVFGKYWLSQCFDAKG
;
A
#
# COMPACT_ATOMS: atom_id res chain seq x y z
N GLN A 1 -13.89 0.98 17.22
CA GLN A 1 -12.48 1.41 17.41
C GLN A 1 -11.57 0.72 16.40
N LYS A 2 -11.56 -0.62 16.33
CA LYS A 2 -10.83 -1.39 15.29
C LYS A 2 -10.96 -0.85 13.87
N ALA A 3 -12.19 -0.65 13.39
CA ALA A 3 -12.42 -0.09 12.06
C ALA A 3 -11.83 1.31 11.85
N LEU A 4 -11.85 2.17 12.89
CA LEU A 4 -11.21 3.49 12.83
C LEU A 4 -9.68 3.34 12.75
N ALA A 5 -9.10 2.47 13.56
CA ALA A 5 -7.66 2.20 13.54
C ALA A 5 -7.22 1.56 12.22
N SER A 6 -7.97 0.61 11.67
CA SER A 6 -7.73 -0.04 10.37
C SER A 6 -7.87 0.91 9.17
N THR A 7 -8.58 2.02 9.34
CA THR A 7 -8.77 3.04 8.28
C THR A 7 -7.98 4.32 8.54
N GLY A 8 -7.18 4.37 9.61
CA GLY A 8 -6.34 5.52 9.96
C GLY A 8 -7.13 6.74 10.43
N GLY A 9 -8.32 6.53 10.99
CA GLY A 9 -9.18 7.59 11.51
C GLY A 9 -9.73 8.55 10.46
N ARG A 10 -9.71 8.18 9.17
CA ARG A 10 -10.07 9.06 8.04
C ARG A 10 -11.48 9.66 8.14
N SER A 11 -12.47 8.82 8.40
CA SER A 11 -13.86 9.23 8.59
C SER A 11 -14.69 8.11 9.22
N VAL A 12 -15.83 8.48 9.82
CA VAL A 12 -16.82 7.50 10.30
C VAL A 12 -17.35 6.64 9.16
N GLN A 13 -17.59 7.23 7.98
CA GLN A 13 -18.07 6.49 6.80
C GLN A 13 -17.08 5.40 6.37
N ALA A 14 -15.79 5.73 6.25
CA ALA A 14 -14.77 4.75 5.88
C ALA A 14 -14.68 3.61 6.90
N ALA A 15 -14.83 3.90 8.20
CA ALA A 15 -14.87 2.87 9.23
C ALA A 15 -16.14 2.00 9.14
N CYS A 16 -17.29 2.58 8.83
CA CYS A 16 -18.52 1.82 8.58
C CYS A 16 -18.37 0.91 7.36
N ASP A 17 -17.86 1.43 6.23
CA ASP A 17 -17.64 0.65 5.01
C ASP A 17 -16.67 -0.51 5.27
N TRP A 18 -15.60 -0.26 6.03
CA TRP A 18 -14.66 -1.30 6.45
C TRP A 18 -15.35 -2.41 7.25
N LEU A 19 -16.22 -2.07 8.22
CA LEU A 19 -16.98 -3.06 8.99
C LEU A 19 -17.91 -3.90 8.11
N PHE A 20 -18.59 -3.28 7.15
CA PHE A 20 -19.47 -4.00 6.24
C PHE A 20 -18.70 -4.96 5.34
N SER A 21 -17.55 -4.55 4.81
CA SER A 21 -16.70 -5.43 4.01
C SER A 21 -16.08 -6.56 4.83
N HIS A 22 -15.87 -6.37 6.14
CA HIS A 22 -15.26 -7.35 7.04
C HIS A 22 -16.27 -8.20 7.82
N VAL A 23 -17.55 -8.19 7.45
CA VAL A 23 -18.59 -9.00 8.13
C VAL A 23 -18.27 -10.50 8.14
N GLY A 24 -17.47 -10.97 7.17
CA GLY A 24 -16.99 -12.34 7.08
C GLY A 24 -15.61 -12.59 7.70
N ASP A 25 -14.93 -11.57 8.26
CA ASP A 25 -13.63 -11.75 8.92
C ASP A 25 -13.86 -12.51 10.26
N PRO A 26 -13.33 -13.73 10.41
CA PRO A 26 -13.54 -14.53 11.62
C PRO A 26 -12.90 -13.91 12.87
N PHE A 27 -11.99 -12.96 12.70
CA PHE A 27 -11.33 -12.24 13.79
C PHE A 27 -11.84 -10.80 13.92
N LEU A 28 -12.97 -10.44 13.32
CA LEU A 28 -13.50 -9.06 13.35
C LEU A 28 -13.62 -8.54 14.80
N ASP A 29 -14.20 -9.34 15.68
CA ASP A 29 -14.48 -8.96 17.08
C ASP A 29 -13.28 -9.12 18.02
N ASP A 30 -12.18 -9.72 17.56
CA ASP A 30 -10.99 -9.91 18.37
C ASP A 30 -10.33 -8.57 18.71
N THR A 31 -10.00 -8.41 20.00
CA THR A 31 -9.30 -7.24 20.54
C THR A 31 -7.79 -7.39 20.39
N LEU A 32 -7.32 -7.55 19.15
CA LEU A 32 -5.90 -7.60 18.84
C LEU A 32 -5.33 -6.19 18.65
N PRO A 33 -4.20 -5.83 19.29
CA PRO A 33 -3.54 -4.56 19.01
C PRO A 33 -3.00 -4.55 17.58
N ARG A 34 -2.73 -3.35 17.06
CA ARG A 34 -2.00 -3.18 15.80
C ARG A 34 -0.53 -2.90 16.09
N GLU A 35 0.32 -3.19 15.13
CA GLU A 35 1.74 -2.87 15.22
C GLU A 35 2.01 -1.53 14.54
N TYR A 36 2.64 -0.61 15.25
CA TYR A 36 2.90 0.76 14.83
C TYR A 36 4.38 1.04 14.69
N VAL A 37 4.71 2.04 13.88
CA VAL A 37 6.08 2.52 13.70
C VAL A 37 6.08 4.02 13.40
N LEU A 38 7.10 4.72 13.91
CA LEU A 38 7.37 6.13 13.64
C LEU A 38 8.51 6.27 12.63
N TYR A 39 8.22 6.98 11.54
CA TYR A 39 9.21 7.33 10.52
C TYR A 39 9.38 8.84 10.39
N LEU A 40 10.58 9.27 9.99
CA LEU A 40 10.76 10.55 9.30
C LEU A 40 10.75 10.31 7.81
N ARG A 41 9.94 11.09 7.09
CA ARG A 41 9.90 11.07 5.64
C ARG A 41 10.35 12.41 5.08
N PRO A 42 11.20 12.41 4.04
CA PRO A 42 11.53 13.63 3.34
C PRO A 42 10.32 14.08 2.53
N THR A 43 10.21 15.38 2.31
CA THR A 43 9.24 16.00 1.38
C THR A 43 9.95 16.92 0.40
N GLY A 44 9.22 17.41 -0.61
CA GLY A 44 9.78 18.37 -1.58
C GLY A 44 10.89 17.78 -2.47
N PRO A 45 11.89 18.58 -2.87
CA PRO A 45 12.88 18.20 -3.89
C PRO A 45 13.68 16.93 -3.59
N LEU A 46 14.13 16.72 -2.35
CA LEU A 46 14.85 15.49 -1.98
C LEU A 46 13.96 14.25 -2.10
N ALA A 47 12.69 14.36 -1.68
CA ALA A 47 11.75 13.26 -1.78
C ALA A 47 11.49 12.86 -3.24
N GLN A 48 11.43 13.84 -4.15
CA GLN A 48 11.33 13.58 -5.58
C GLN A 48 12.55 12.81 -6.10
N LYS A 49 13.78 13.22 -5.75
CA LYS A 49 15.00 12.51 -6.16
C LYS A 49 15.08 11.09 -5.63
N LEU A 50 14.64 10.87 -4.39
CA LEU A 50 14.55 9.53 -3.80
C LEU A 50 13.50 8.67 -4.51
N SER A 51 12.36 9.25 -4.90
CA SER A 51 11.33 8.56 -5.69
C SER A 51 11.81 8.21 -7.11
N GLU A 52 12.54 9.12 -7.76
CA GLU A 52 13.15 8.89 -9.06
C GLU A 52 14.17 7.72 -8.99
N PHE A 53 15.07 7.74 -8.00
CA PHE A 53 15.99 6.63 -7.76
C PHE A 53 15.24 5.30 -7.54
N TRP A 54 14.20 5.33 -6.72
CA TRP A 54 13.39 4.15 -6.39
C TRP A 54 12.73 3.53 -7.63
N GLN A 55 12.11 4.35 -8.46
CA GLN A 55 11.47 3.89 -9.69
C GLN A 55 12.50 3.36 -10.70
N GLN A 56 13.59 4.10 -10.91
CA GLN A 56 14.64 3.70 -11.86
C GLN A 56 15.37 2.43 -11.43
N SER A 57 15.71 2.30 -10.16
CA SER A 57 16.36 1.09 -9.64
C SER A 57 15.46 -0.14 -9.75
N LYS A 58 14.15 0.00 -9.46
CA LYS A 58 13.16 -1.08 -9.68
C LYS A 58 13.04 -1.46 -11.16
N GLN A 59 13.05 -0.47 -12.07
CA GLN A 59 12.94 -0.70 -13.51
C GLN A 59 14.17 -1.38 -14.11
N ILE A 60 15.38 -0.94 -13.73
CA ILE A 60 16.64 -1.39 -14.34
C ILE A 60 17.16 -2.68 -13.69
N CYS A 61 17.05 -2.79 -12.36
CA CYS A 61 17.66 -3.88 -11.58
C CYS A 61 16.61 -4.84 -10.99
N GLY A 62 15.33 -4.62 -11.26
CA GLY A 62 14.24 -5.35 -10.63
C GLY A 62 14.04 -4.97 -9.15
N LYS A 63 13.08 -5.64 -8.52
CA LYS A 63 12.72 -5.39 -7.12
C LYS A 63 13.79 -5.96 -6.17
N ASN A 64 14.56 -5.08 -5.52
CA ASN A 64 15.31 -5.40 -4.29
C ASN A 64 14.47 -5.13 -3.01
N LYS A 65 14.98 -5.52 -1.83
CA LYS A 65 14.21 -5.47 -0.57
C LYS A 65 13.92 -4.05 -0.06
N ALA A 66 14.69 -3.05 -0.47
CA ALA A 66 14.39 -1.65 -0.13
C ALA A 66 13.00 -1.29 -0.64
N HIS A 67 12.62 -1.78 -1.83
CA HIS A 67 11.36 -1.45 -2.50
C HIS A 67 10.07 -1.81 -1.73
N ASN A 68 10.17 -2.51 -0.60
CA ASN A 68 9.00 -2.84 0.21
C ASN A 68 8.48 -1.65 1.03
N ILE A 69 9.30 -0.64 1.31
CA ILE A 69 8.91 0.49 2.18
C ILE A 69 9.48 1.80 1.65
N PHE A 70 8.61 2.74 1.26
CA PHE A 70 8.95 4.08 0.75
C PHE A 70 10.18 4.73 1.44
N PRO A 71 10.97 5.59 0.78
CA PRO A 71 12.15 6.21 1.41
C PRO A 71 11.83 6.92 2.74
N HIS A 72 12.51 6.50 3.82
CA HIS A 72 12.24 6.94 5.20
C HIS A 72 13.48 6.81 6.09
N ILE A 73 13.45 7.43 7.27
CA ILE A 73 14.35 7.14 8.41
C ILE A 73 13.52 6.52 9.53
N THR A 74 13.93 5.33 9.98
CA THR A 74 13.31 4.62 11.12
C THR A 74 13.71 5.22 12.45
N LEU A 75 12.75 5.72 13.23
CA LEU A 75 13.00 6.36 14.51
C LEU A 75 12.83 5.45 15.72
N CYS A 76 12.03 4.40 15.61
CA CYS A 76 11.78 3.44 16.69
C CYS A 76 11.65 2.01 16.15
N GLN A 77 11.73 1.03 17.04
CA GLN A 77 11.25 -0.32 16.73
C GLN A 77 9.74 -0.30 16.52
N PHE A 78 9.23 -1.33 15.84
CA PHE A 78 7.79 -1.58 15.84
C PHE A 78 7.29 -1.78 17.28
N PHE A 79 6.11 -1.26 17.58
CA PHE A 79 5.51 -1.32 18.91
C PHE A 79 3.99 -1.56 18.83
N MET A 80 3.41 -2.14 19.88
CA MET A 80 1.98 -2.46 19.91
C MET A 80 1.17 -1.32 20.52
N CYS A 81 0.02 -1.02 19.92
CA CYS A 81 -0.97 -0.10 20.48
C CYS A 81 -2.38 -0.65 20.25
N GLU A 82 -3.23 -0.57 21.27
CA GLU A 82 -4.63 -0.96 21.16
C GLU A 82 -5.41 0.07 20.34
N ASP A 83 -6.45 -0.39 19.62
CA ASP A 83 -7.27 0.47 18.76
C ASP A 83 -7.94 1.64 19.50
N SER A 84 -8.18 1.48 20.81
CA SER A 84 -8.79 2.48 21.69
C SER A 84 -7.85 3.65 22.03
N LYS A 85 -6.53 3.45 21.90
CA LYS A 85 -5.46 4.37 22.33
C LYS A 85 -4.82 5.15 21.17
N VAL A 86 -5.28 4.92 19.93
CA VAL A 86 -4.70 5.48 18.70
C VAL A 86 -4.79 7.00 18.64
N ASP A 87 -5.90 7.58 19.09
CA ASP A 87 -6.07 9.04 19.14
C ASP A 87 -5.04 9.66 20.11
N ALA A 88 -4.90 9.09 21.31
CA ALA A 88 -3.92 9.53 22.30
C ALA A 88 -2.46 9.38 21.80
N LEU A 89 -2.17 8.31 21.04
CA LEU A 89 -0.87 8.11 20.39
C LEU A 89 -0.58 9.20 19.34
N THR A 90 -1.60 9.58 18.56
CA THR A 90 -1.49 10.62 17.53
C THR A 90 -1.33 12.00 18.16
N GLU A 91 -2.05 12.28 19.25
CA GLU A 91 -1.85 13.49 20.08
C GLU A 91 -0.47 13.55 20.73
N ALA A 92 0.09 12.40 21.14
CA ALA A 92 1.45 12.31 21.66
C ALA A 92 2.48 12.69 20.59
N LEU A 93 2.32 12.21 19.36
CA LEU A 93 3.18 12.62 18.24
C LEU A 93 3.04 14.12 17.97
N GLN A 94 1.82 14.64 17.88
CA GLN A 94 1.58 16.05 17.62
C GLN A 94 2.24 16.93 18.69
N ALA A 95 2.03 16.62 19.97
CA ALA A 95 2.62 17.37 21.08
C ALA A 95 4.15 17.34 21.03
N THR A 96 4.73 16.17 20.74
CA THR A 96 6.18 16.02 20.60
C THR A 96 6.71 16.87 19.45
N VAL A 97 6.11 16.77 18.26
CA VAL A 97 6.52 17.56 17.09
C VAL A 97 6.40 19.06 17.36
N MET A 98 5.33 19.51 18.02
CA MET A 98 5.18 20.92 18.41
C MET A 98 6.32 21.41 19.32
N ARG A 99 6.80 20.59 20.26
CA ARG A 99 7.97 20.92 21.10
C ARG A 99 9.29 20.91 20.32
N TRP A 100 9.34 20.17 19.22
CA TRP A 100 10.56 19.93 18.43
C TRP A 100 10.64 20.75 17.14
N LYS A 101 9.65 21.61 16.88
CA LYS A 101 9.65 22.55 15.76
C LYS A 101 10.97 23.32 15.66
N CYS A 102 11.51 23.36 14.44
CA CYS A 102 12.75 24.07 14.11
C CYS A 102 14.00 23.64 14.92
N LYS A 103 13.97 22.48 15.60
CA LYS A 103 15.14 21.92 16.31
C LYS A 103 15.94 20.94 15.47
N PHE A 104 15.40 20.49 14.34
CA PHE A 104 16.12 19.60 13.45
C PHE A 104 17.13 20.39 12.62
N PRO A 105 18.31 19.80 12.34
CA PRO A 105 19.25 20.37 11.39
C PRO A 105 18.58 20.57 10.01
N ALA A 106 18.73 21.77 9.45
CA ALA A 106 18.18 22.14 8.15
C ALA A 106 19.28 22.79 7.29
N PRO A 107 19.80 22.09 6.25
CA PRO A 107 19.43 20.75 5.82
C PRO A 107 19.92 19.65 6.80
N LEU A 108 19.23 18.51 6.81
CA LEU A 108 19.69 17.32 7.54
C LEU A 108 20.91 16.74 6.81
N PRO A 109 22.09 16.64 7.45
CA PRO A 109 23.29 16.19 6.76
C PRO A 109 23.25 14.68 6.53
N LEU A 110 23.19 14.31 5.25
CA LEU A 110 23.17 12.93 4.78
C LEU A 110 24.48 12.57 4.06
N GLU A 111 24.99 11.37 4.28
CA GLU A 111 26.19 10.83 3.62
C GLU A 111 25.88 9.49 2.94
N LEU A 112 26.22 9.39 1.65
CA LEU A 112 26.05 8.16 0.90
C LEU A 112 27.07 7.11 1.38
N TYR A 113 26.56 5.93 1.69
CA TYR A 113 27.34 4.74 1.98
C TYR A 113 26.95 3.61 1.03
N THR A 114 27.95 2.93 0.50
CA THR A 114 27.80 1.80 -0.40
C THR A 114 28.67 0.64 0.09
N SER A 115 28.09 -0.56 0.07
CA SER A 115 28.76 -1.83 0.35
C SER A 115 28.27 -2.90 -0.63
N SER A 116 28.80 -4.11 -0.52
CA SER A 116 28.50 -5.22 -1.45
C SER A 116 27.02 -5.60 -1.54
N ASN A 117 26.21 -5.32 -0.51
CA ASN A 117 24.79 -5.70 -0.48
C ASN A 117 23.89 -4.66 0.24
N PHE A 118 24.39 -3.43 0.40
CA PHE A 118 23.64 -2.35 1.03
C PHE A 118 24.10 -0.99 0.51
N ILE A 119 23.14 -0.14 0.16
CA ILE A 119 23.30 1.25 -0.23
C ILE A 119 22.30 2.09 0.56
N GLY A 120 22.78 3.15 1.21
CA GLY A 120 21.93 4.03 2.01
C GLY A 120 22.53 5.41 2.24
N LEU A 121 21.69 6.35 2.65
CA LEU A 121 22.07 7.70 3.06
C LEU A 121 22.04 7.79 4.58
N PHE A 122 23.20 7.86 5.22
CA PHE A 122 23.31 7.92 6.67
C PHE A 122 23.25 9.36 7.17
N VAL A 123 22.53 9.57 8.28
CA VAL A 123 22.53 10.84 8.99
C VAL A 123 23.84 10.97 9.76
N LYS A 124 24.53 12.11 9.64
CA LYS A 124 25.75 12.37 10.43
C LYS A 124 25.47 12.27 11.93
N GLU A 125 26.44 11.74 12.70
CA GLU A 125 26.25 11.38 14.11
C GLU A 125 25.67 12.51 14.96
N GLU A 126 26.21 13.74 14.86
CA GLU A 126 25.71 14.90 15.62
C GLU A 126 24.22 15.18 15.39
N SER A 127 23.76 15.02 14.14
CA SER A 127 22.36 15.18 13.77
C SER A 127 21.53 13.94 14.13
N ALA A 128 22.12 12.75 14.06
CA ALA A 128 21.46 11.51 14.47
C ALA A 128 21.10 11.53 15.96
N GLU A 129 21.97 12.07 16.82
CA GLU A 129 21.69 12.22 18.26
C GLU A 129 20.50 13.15 18.54
N VAL A 130 20.35 14.24 17.77
CA VAL A 130 19.16 15.11 17.84
C VAL A 130 17.89 14.34 17.52
N LEU A 131 17.90 13.55 16.44
CA LEU A 131 16.77 12.73 16.00
C LEU A 131 16.45 11.59 16.98
N LYS A 132 17.47 10.94 17.56
CA LYS A 132 17.28 9.91 18.60
C LYS A 132 16.65 10.51 19.87
N LYS A 133 17.05 11.73 20.25
CA LYS A 133 16.43 12.44 21.38
C LYS A 133 14.97 12.81 21.08
N PHE A 134 14.64 13.21 19.85
CA PHE A 134 13.24 13.37 19.43
C PHE A 134 12.43 12.07 19.58
N ALA A 135 12.99 10.95 19.13
CA ALA A 135 12.34 9.64 19.26
C ALA A 135 12.15 9.21 20.73
N ALA A 136 13.12 9.52 21.61
CA ALA A 136 13.03 9.28 23.05
C ALA A 136 11.95 10.15 23.71
N ASP A 137 11.85 11.42 23.35
CA ASP A 137 10.79 12.31 23.84
C ASP A 137 9.40 11.86 23.36
N PHE A 138 9.28 11.36 22.11
CA PHE A 138 8.05 10.75 21.62
C PHE A 138 7.70 9.49 22.42
N ALA A 139 8.68 8.63 22.70
CA ALA A 139 8.47 7.42 23.48
C ALA A 139 7.95 7.73 24.90
N ALA A 140 8.51 8.74 25.55
CA ALA A 140 8.04 9.20 26.86
C ALA A 140 6.61 9.78 26.80
N GLU A 141 6.30 10.57 25.76
CA GLU A 141 4.97 11.14 25.56
C GLU A 141 3.93 10.05 25.26
N ALA A 142 4.26 9.07 24.42
CA ALA A 142 3.41 7.94 24.08
C ALA A 142 3.13 7.06 25.30
N ALA A 143 4.15 6.80 26.14
CA ALA A 143 3.96 6.11 27.41
C ALA A 143 3.01 6.91 28.34
N SER A 144 3.18 8.23 28.42
CA SER A 144 2.37 9.07 29.30
C SER A 144 0.91 9.21 28.86
N LYS A 145 0.64 9.30 27.55
CA LYS A 145 -0.71 9.59 27.01
C LYS A 145 -1.48 8.36 26.56
N ALA A 146 -0.78 7.38 26.00
CA ALA A 146 -1.38 6.20 25.40
C ALA A 146 -1.04 4.91 26.15
N ASP A 147 -0.21 4.95 27.20
CA ASP A 147 0.28 3.74 27.90
C ASP A 147 0.94 2.75 26.92
N VAL A 148 1.74 3.30 26.00
CA VAL A 148 2.43 2.54 24.95
C VAL A 148 3.93 2.58 25.18
N HIS A 149 4.56 1.41 25.16
CA HIS A 149 6.01 1.29 25.20
C HIS A 149 6.61 1.40 23.80
N VAL A 150 7.38 2.46 23.56
CA VAL A 150 8.12 2.67 22.31
C VAL A 150 9.61 2.58 22.60
N GLU A 151 10.33 1.75 21.85
CA GLU A 151 11.80 1.69 21.93
C GLU A 151 12.44 2.52 20.80
N PRO A 152 13.13 3.63 21.10
CA PRO A 152 13.85 4.42 20.10
C PRO A 152 14.93 3.60 19.38
N HIS A 153 15.18 3.92 18.11
CA HIS A 153 16.16 3.21 17.30
C HIS A 153 17.58 3.51 17.79
N LYS A 154 18.36 2.44 18.08
CA LYS A 154 19.71 2.55 18.66
C LYS A 154 20.83 2.56 17.62
N LYS A 155 20.56 2.06 16.41
CA LYS A 155 21.56 2.00 15.32
C LYS A 155 21.70 3.36 14.63
N GLN A 156 22.69 3.47 13.76
CA GLN A 156 22.90 4.66 12.94
C GLN A 156 21.67 4.91 12.05
N LEU A 157 21.12 6.12 12.11
CA LEU A 157 19.94 6.51 11.36
C LEU A 157 20.29 6.69 9.88
N HIS A 158 19.44 6.17 9.00
CA HIS A 158 19.69 6.19 7.56
C HIS A 158 18.38 6.12 6.77
N VAL A 159 18.45 6.57 5.52
CA VAL A 159 17.50 6.23 4.47
C VAL A 159 18.06 5.04 3.69
N THR A 160 17.35 3.93 3.69
CA THR A 160 17.74 2.76 2.89
C THR A 160 17.39 3.01 1.42
N LEU A 161 18.37 2.87 0.53
CA LEU A 161 18.18 3.01 -0.91
C LEU A 161 18.05 1.65 -1.59
N ALA A 162 18.97 0.72 -1.31
CA ALA A 162 18.94 -0.62 -1.87
C ALA A 162 19.61 -1.62 -0.94
N TYR A 163 19.04 -2.81 -0.79
CA TYR A 163 19.68 -3.93 -0.08
C TYR A 163 19.06 -5.28 -0.49
N HIS A 164 19.78 -6.38 -0.28
CA HIS A 164 19.45 -7.70 -0.84
C HIS A 164 19.21 -7.64 -2.35
N PHE A 165 20.15 -7.07 -3.09
CA PHE A 165 20.16 -7.06 -4.55
C PHE A 165 21.23 -8.02 -5.08
N GLN A 166 21.11 -8.44 -6.33
CA GLN A 166 22.15 -9.25 -6.98
C GLN A 166 23.44 -8.43 -7.12
N SER A 167 24.59 -9.03 -6.80
CA SER A 167 25.88 -8.31 -6.82
C SER A 167 26.23 -7.68 -8.17
N SER A 168 25.73 -8.25 -9.27
CA SER A 168 25.84 -7.69 -10.63
C SER A 168 25.17 -6.32 -10.78
N HIS A 169 24.18 -6.00 -9.95
CA HIS A 169 23.45 -4.73 -9.98
C HIS A 169 24.18 -3.60 -9.24
N LEU A 170 25.20 -3.91 -8.43
CA LEU A 170 25.89 -2.94 -7.59
C LEU A 170 26.42 -1.71 -8.36
N PRO A 171 27.15 -1.85 -9.49
CA PRO A 171 27.69 -0.68 -10.20
C PRO A 171 26.59 0.26 -10.71
N THR A 172 25.46 -0.30 -11.14
CA THR A 172 24.31 0.46 -11.63
C THR A 172 23.61 1.19 -10.49
N LEU A 173 23.34 0.49 -9.38
CA LEU A 173 22.67 1.07 -8.22
C LEU A 173 23.53 2.15 -7.56
N GLU A 174 24.84 1.94 -7.47
CA GLU A 174 25.77 2.93 -6.93
C GLU A 174 25.79 4.20 -7.79
N LYS A 175 25.85 4.07 -9.12
CA LYS A 175 25.79 5.21 -10.04
C LYS A 175 24.47 5.99 -9.89
N LEU A 176 23.34 5.29 -9.76
CA LEU A 176 22.04 5.93 -9.52
C LEU A 176 22.02 6.66 -8.17
N ALA A 177 22.55 6.05 -7.10
CA ALA A 177 22.57 6.64 -5.78
C ALA A 177 23.46 7.90 -5.72
N GLN A 178 24.61 7.89 -6.42
CA GLN A 178 25.49 9.05 -6.54
C GLN A 178 24.84 10.25 -7.26
N SER A 179 23.79 10.02 -8.05
CA SER A 179 23.04 11.09 -8.73
C SER A 179 22.02 11.81 -7.83
N ILE A 180 21.76 11.29 -6.63
CA ILE A 180 20.85 11.90 -5.67
C ILE A 180 21.55 13.10 -5.03
N ASP A 181 21.09 14.31 -5.36
CA ASP A 181 21.57 15.52 -4.70
C ASP A 181 20.94 15.67 -3.31
N VAL A 182 21.67 15.18 -2.29
CA VAL A 182 21.27 15.26 -0.87
C VAL A 182 21.33 16.67 -0.29
N LYS A 183 21.92 17.64 -1.02
CA LYS A 183 21.98 19.05 -0.58
C LYS A 183 20.71 19.80 -0.92
N LEU A 184 19.82 19.21 -1.72
CA LEU A 184 18.49 19.74 -1.94
C LEU A 184 17.76 19.84 -0.60
N GLY A 185 17.28 21.05 -0.28
CA GLY A 185 16.48 21.27 0.92
C GLY A 185 15.21 20.42 0.90
N CYS A 186 14.84 19.88 2.06
CA CYS A 186 13.56 19.23 2.29
C CYS A 186 13.04 19.55 3.68
N ASP A 187 11.72 19.48 3.82
CA ASP A 187 11.12 19.32 5.13
C ASP A 187 11.03 17.83 5.47
N TRP A 188 11.19 17.53 6.75
CA TRP A 188 11.04 16.20 7.30
C TRP A 188 9.70 16.14 8.03
N VAL A 189 8.88 15.15 7.68
CA VAL A 189 7.61 14.91 8.35
C VAL A 189 7.73 13.67 9.23
N ALA A 190 7.38 13.80 10.51
CA ALA A 190 7.24 12.66 11.40
C ALA A 190 5.87 12.03 11.14
N ALA A 191 5.83 10.74 10.83
CA ALA A 191 4.63 10.05 10.39
C ALA A 191 4.49 8.69 11.08
N ILE A 192 3.28 8.40 11.56
CA ILE A 192 2.93 7.10 12.16
C ILE A 192 2.20 6.24 11.14
N PHE A 193 2.65 5.00 11.04
CA PHE A 193 2.02 3.95 10.26
C PHE A 193 1.71 2.77 11.17
N SER A 194 0.73 1.96 10.77
CA SER A 194 0.45 0.68 11.41
C SER A 194 0.23 -0.43 10.40
N ARG A 195 0.47 -1.66 10.81
CA ARG A 195 0.09 -2.88 10.10
C ARG A 195 -0.68 -3.82 11.02
N ASP A 196 -1.46 -4.70 10.42
CA ASP A 196 -2.19 -5.74 11.15
C ASP A 196 -1.19 -6.80 11.66
N ILE A 197 -1.23 -7.09 12.96
CA ILE A 197 -0.27 -8.01 13.60
C ILE A 197 -0.38 -9.43 13.04
N ARG A 198 -1.55 -9.82 12.52
CA ARG A 198 -1.79 -11.16 11.97
C ARG A 198 -0.90 -11.44 10.76
N PHE A 199 -0.55 -10.39 10.01
CA PHE A 199 0.08 -10.53 8.69
C PHE A 199 1.54 -10.08 8.65
N VAL A 200 2.17 -9.83 9.80
CA VAL A 200 3.56 -9.34 9.89
C VAL A 200 4.57 -10.24 9.17
N ASN A 201 4.34 -11.55 9.15
CA ASN A 201 5.21 -12.53 8.50
C ASN A 201 4.67 -13.06 7.17
N HIS A 202 3.62 -12.43 6.62
CA HIS A 202 3.00 -12.86 5.37
C HIS A 202 3.64 -12.14 4.17
N GLU A 203 3.66 -12.80 3.02
CA GLU A 203 3.99 -12.12 1.77
C GLU A 203 2.79 -11.27 1.33
N THR A 204 3.06 -10.01 0.99
CA THR A 204 2.06 -9.10 0.42
C THR A 204 1.98 -9.28 -1.09
N LEU A 205 0.79 -9.62 -1.58
CA LEU A 205 0.49 -9.81 -2.98
C LEU A 205 -0.57 -8.80 -3.43
N GLN A 206 -0.60 -8.48 -4.72
CA GLN A 206 -1.62 -7.64 -5.34
C GLN A 206 -2.33 -8.40 -6.45
N VAL A 207 -3.65 -8.28 -6.49
CA VAL A 207 -4.50 -8.88 -7.51
C VAL A 207 -4.32 -8.15 -8.84
N ILE A 208 -4.04 -8.90 -9.91
CA ILE A 208 -3.90 -8.38 -11.28
C ILE A 208 -5.10 -8.73 -12.16
N TYR A 209 -5.85 -9.79 -11.84
CA TYR A 209 -7.03 -10.22 -12.61
C TYR A 209 -8.21 -10.54 -11.68
N PRO A 210 -9.46 -10.24 -12.10
CA PRO A 210 -10.65 -10.54 -11.30
C PRO A 210 -10.91 -12.05 -11.27
N TYR A 211 -11.46 -12.55 -10.17
CA TYR A 211 -11.82 -13.97 -10.03
C TYR A 211 -13.09 -14.12 -9.20
N THR A 212 -14.05 -14.89 -9.73
CA THR A 212 -15.28 -15.24 -9.02
C THR A 212 -15.16 -16.69 -8.51
N PRO A 213 -15.29 -16.92 -7.19
CA PRO A 213 -15.24 -18.25 -6.59
C PRO A 213 -16.22 -19.22 -7.25
N GLN A 214 -15.76 -20.42 -7.53
CA GLN A 214 -16.54 -21.56 -7.99
C GLN A 214 -16.89 -22.53 -6.85
N ASN A 215 -16.09 -22.54 -5.79
CA ASN A 215 -16.29 -23.34 -4.58
C ASN A 215 -16.28 -22.47 -3.31
N ASP A 216 -16.83 -22.98 -2.21
CA ASP A 216 -16.98 -22.24 -0.95
C ASP A 216 -15.65 -21.96 -0.24
N ASP A 217 -14.58 -22.69 -0.58
CA ASP A 217 -13.23 -22.53 -0.06
C ASP A 217 -12.37 -21.56 -0.89
N GLU A 218 -12.90 -21.01 -1.98
CA GLU A 218 -12.21 -20.08 -2.88
C GLU A 218 -12.48 -18.60 -2.54
N LEU A 219 -11.49 -17.75 -2.78
CA LEU A 219 -11.50 -16.33 -2.44
C LEU A 219 -11.82 -15.48 -3.67
N GLU A 220 -12.78 -14.56 -3.54
CA GLU A 220 -13.08 -13.58 -4.58
C GLU A 220 -11.91 -12.60 -4.74
N LEU A 221 -11.54 -12.31 -6.00
CA LEU A 221 -10.45 -11.40 -6.32
C LEU A 221 -10.94 -10.18 -7.09
N VAL A 222 -10.56 -9.00 -6.60
CA VAL A 222 -10.82 -7.72 -7.26
C VAL A 222 -9.48 -7.08 -7.66
N PRO A 223 -9.26 -6.72 -8.94
CA PRO A 223 -7.99 -6.15 -9.39
C PRO A 223 -7.59 -4.90 -8.60
N GLY A 224 -6.34 -4.88 -8.16
CA GLY A 224 -5.78 -3.82 -7.34
C GLY A 224 -5.78 -4.10 -5.84
N ASP A 225 -6.62 -5.02 -5.36
CA ASP A 225 -6.68 -5.40 -3.95
C ASP A 225 -5.44 -6.16 -3.50
N PHE A 226 -5.21 -6.17 -2.19
CA PHE A 226 -4.07 -6.84 -1.57
C PHE A 226 -4.49 -8.14 -0.89
N ILE A 227 -3.64 -9.15 -1.04
CA ILE A 227 -3.77 -10.46 -0.41
C ILE A 227 -2.53 -10.69 0.46
N PHE A 228 -2.74 -11.19 1.67
CA PHE A 228 -1.66 -11.72 2.51
C PHE A 228 -1.57 -13.23 2.33
N MET A 229 -0.39 -13.72 1.97
CA MET A 229 -0.14 -15.15 1.83
C MET A 229 0.77 -15.65 2.95
N SER A 230 0.32 -16.69 3.64
CA SER A 230 1.09 -17.37 4.69
C SER A 230 2.07 -18.36 4.07
N PRO A 231 3.39 -18.23 4.33
CA PRO A 231 4.38 -19.19 3.83
C PRO A 231 4.16 -20.63 4.34
N VAL A 232 3.43 -20.80 5.45
CA VAL A 232 3.20 -22.11 6.07
C VAL A 232 2.08 -22.87 5.36
N GLU A 233 1.00 -22.17 5.02
CA GLU A 233 -0.22 -22.78 4.46
C GLU A 233 -0.04 -23.15 2.98
N GLN A 234 0.87 -22.49 2.27
CA GLN A 234 1.21 -22.80 0.88
C GLN A 234 1.70 -24.25 0.67
N THR A 235 2.30 -24.87 1.69
CA THR A 235 2.79 -26.26 1.58
C THR A 235 1.68 -27.30 1.45
N SER A 236 0.43 -26.91 1.72
CA SER A 236 -0.75 -27.78 1.72
C SER A 236 -1.68 -27.58 0.52
N THR A 237 -1.40 -26.60 -0.35
CA THR A 237 -2.28 -26.27 -1.49
C THR A 237 -1.91 -27.07 -2.74
N SER A 238 -2.91 -27.26 -3.61
CA SER A 238 -2.70 -27.88 -4.92
C SER A 238 -1.88 -26.98 -5.83
N GLU A 239 -1.17 -27.58 -6.80
CA GLU A 239 -0.38 -26.84 -7.79
C GLU A 239 -1.22 -25.75 -8.50
N GLY A 240 -0.68 -24.53 -8.59
CA GLY A 240 -1.33 -23.37 -9.20
C GLY A 240 -2.32 -22.62 -8.30
N TRP A 241 -2.54 -23.09 -7.07
CA TRP A 241 -3.38 -22.44 -6.07
C TRP A 241 -2.57 -22.01 -4.85
N ILE A 242 -2.92 -20.85 -4.31
CA ILE A 242 -2.38 -20.36 -3.04
C ILE A 242 -3.52 -20.11 -2.06
N TYR A 243 -3.24 -20.24 -0.77
CA TYR A 243 -4.15 -19.81 0.28
C TYR A 243 -3.77 -18.41 0.72
N GLY A 244 -4.76 -17.52 0.78
CA GLY A 244 -4.52 -16.11 1.11
C GLY A 244 -5.68 -15.47 1.85
N ILE A 245 -5.41 -14.30 2.41
CA ILE A 245 -6.35 -13.51 3.20
C ILE A 245 -6.51 -12.15 2.52
N SER A 246 -7.75 -11.80 2.18
CA SER A 246 -8.04 -10.50 1.56
C SER A 246 -7.92 -9.38 2.58
N LEU A 247 -7.13 -8.34 2.26
CA LEU A 247 -7.09 -7.12 3.08
C LEU A 247 -8.43 -6.37 3.05
N ALA A 248 -9.20 -6.48 1.95
CA ALA A 248 -10.43 -5.73 1.77
C ALA A 248 -11.61 -6.30 2.56
N THR A 249 -11.61 -7.62 2.81
CA THR A 249 -12.71 -8.32 3.47
C THR A 249 -12.30 -9.08 4.73
N GLY A 250 -11.01 -9.31 4.97
CA GLY A 250 -10.51 -10.16 6.04
C GLY A 250 -10.81 -11.65 5.86
N CYS A 251 -11.54 -12.03 4.80
CA CYS A 251 -11.84 -13.42 4.48
C CYS A 251 -10.60 -14.13 3.94
N SER A 252 -10.51 -15.43 4.23
CA SER A 252 -9.46 -16.31 3.74
C SER A 252 -10.00 -17.36 2.78
N GLY A 253 -9.17 -17.80 1.83
CA GLY A 253 -9.55 -18.82 0.87
C GLY A 253 -8.47 -19.11 -0.17
N LEU A 254 -8.76 -20.07 -1.05
CA LEU A 254 -7.91 -20.45 -2.17
C LEU A 254 -8.08 -19.47 -3.33
N LEU A 255 -6.97 -19.11 -3.98
CA LEU A 255 -6.96 -18.27 -5.16
C LEU A 255 -5.93 -18.74 -6.20
N PRO A 256 -6.14 -18.48 -7.50
CA PRO A 256 -5.18 -18.85 -8.54
C PRO A 256 -3.89 -18.03 -8.42
N GLU A 257 -2.74 -18.71 -8.42
CA GLU A 257 -1.42 -18.07 -8.26
C GLU A 257 -1.12 -17.07 -9.39
N ASN A 258 -1.57 -17.36 -10.62
CA ASN A 258 -1.34 -16.51 -11.79
C ASN A 258 -2.21 -15.25 -11.84
N TYR A 259 -3.08 -15.03 -10.84
CA TYR A 259 -3.97 -13.87 -10.75
C TYR A 259 -3.42 -12.79 -9.81
N ILE A 260 -2.25 -13.02 -9.23
CA ILE A 260 -1.59 -12.10 -8.30
C ILE A 260 -0.15 -11.79 -8.73
N THR A 261 0.43 -10.76 -8.12
CA THR A 261 1.84 -10.41 -8.24
C THR A 261 2.40 -9.93 -6.90
N LYS A 262 3.73 -9.97 -6.70
CA LYS A 262 4.34 -9.48 -5.46
C LYS A 262 4.15 -7.97 -5.31
N ALA A 263 3.59 -7.55 -4.18
CA ALA A 263 3.38 -6.16 -3.85
C ALA A 263 4.43 -5.63 -2.88
N ASP A 264 4.51 -4.31 -2.75
CA ASP A 264 5.34 -3.64 -1.76
C ASP A 264 4.63 -3.69 -0.40
N GLU A 265 5.33 -4.08 0.67
CA GLU A 265 4.73 -4.32 2.00
C GLU A 265 3.97 -3.09 2.52
N CYS A 266 4.58 -1.90 2.38
CA CYS A 266 3.99 -0.65 2.82
C CYS A 266 2.70 -0.27 2.07
N GLY A 267 2.36 -0.94 0.97
CA GLY A 267 1.10 -0.76 0.25
C GLY A 267 -0.13 -1.12 1.09
N THR A 268 0.05 -1.95 2.13
CA THR A 268 -1.02 -2.38 3.04
C THR A 268 -1.02 -1.64 4.38
N TRP A 269 -0.03 -0.76 4.60
CA TRP A 269 0.11 -0.07 5.87
C TRP A 269 -0.88 1.08 5.98
N VAL A 270 -1.43 1.24 7.17
CA VAL A 270 -2.40 2.28 7.49
C VAL A 270 -1.66 3.50 8.02
N PHE A 271 -1.89 4.64 7.39
CA PHE A 271 -1.38 5.93 7.81
C PHE A 271 -2.30 6.56 8.86
N HIS A 272 -1.75 7.00 9.99
CA HIS A 272 -2.52 7.60 11.11
C HIS A 272 -2.34 9.11 11.24
N GLY A 273 -1.25 9.66 10.72
CA GLY A 273 -1.00 11.09 10.78
C GLY A 273 0.45 11.43 10.51
N SER A 274 0.68 12.68 10.09
CA SER A 274 2.02 13.23 9.94
C SER A 274 2.07 14.70 10.31
N TYR A 275 3.22 15.12 10.83
CA TYR A 275 3.45 16.50 11.24
C TYR A 275 4.81 16.96 10.73
N SER A 276 4.81 18.14 10.11
CA SER A 276 6.01 18.83 9.65
C SER A 276 6.87 19.27 10.83
N ILE A 277 8.18 19.05 10.71
CA ILE A 277 9.15 19.51 11.71
C ILE A 277 9.54 20.98 11.46
N LEU A 278 9.52 21.44 10.20
CA LEU A 278 9.92 22.82 9.84
C LEU A 278 8.74 23.80 9.73
N ASN A 279 7.56 23.37 9.27
CA ASN A 279 6.46 24.26 8.88
C ASN A 279 5.32 24.32 9.92
N THR A 280 4.68 25.48 10.02
CA THR A 280 3.70 25.80 11.09
C THR A 280 2.24 25.55 10.74
N THR A 281 1.90 25.25 9.49
CA THR A 281 0.52 24.97 9.08
C THR A 281 0.16 23.52 9.33
N SER A 282 -0.79 23.27 10.24
CA SER A 282 -1.51 22.00 10.30
C SER A 282 -2.13 21.73 8.93
N CYS A 283 -1.71 20.65 8.27
CA CYS A 283 -2.37 20.16 7.06
C CYS A 283 -3.46 19.18 7.49
N PRO A 284 -4.76 19.52 7.46
CA PRO A 284 -5.78 18.50 7.40
C PRO A 284 -5.74 17.91 5.98
N SER A 285 -5.70 16.58 5.91
CA SER A 285 -5.83 15.75 4.68
C SER A 285 -4.78 15.96 3.58
N LEU A 286 -3.66 15.25 3.69
CA LEU A 286 -2.93 14.77 2.52
C LEU A 286 -3.66 13.55 1.92
N GLN A 287 -4.81 13.80 1.29
CA GLN A 287 -5.52 12.80 0.49
C GLN A 287 -4.81 12.51 -0.85
N ALA A 288 -3.80 13.31 -1.22
CA ALA A 288 -3.06 13.21 -2.48
C ALA A 288 -1.92 12.17 -2.50
N PHE A 289 -1.61 11.48 -1.40
CA PHE A 289 -0.52 10.48 -1.37
C PHE A 289 -1.00 9.02 -1.40
N ALA A 290 -2.31 8.78 -1.46
CA ALA A 290 -2.87 7.46 -1.80
C ALA A 290 -2.92 7.23 -3.32
N ASP A 291 -2.72 8.26 -4.15
CA ASP A 291 -2.92 8.19 -5.60
C ASP A 291 -1.72 7.69 -6.42
N GLY A 292 -0.64 7.25 -5.77
CA GLY A 292 0.44 6.53 -6.47
C GLY A 292 0.02 5.16 -7.06
N ALA A 293 -1.17 4.67 -6.69
CA ALA A 293 -1.79 3.49 -7.28
C ALA A 293 -2.83 3.81 -8.38
N LEU A 294 -3.18 5.09 -8.61
CA LEU A 294 -4.22 5.49 -9.56
C LEU A 294 -3.71 6.30 -10.77
N GLU A 295 -2.44 6.70 -10.82
CA GLU A 295 -1.87 7.43 -11.99
C GLU A 295 -1.47 6.54 -13.18
N ARG A 296 -1.72 5.21 -13.14
CA ARG A 296 -1.52 4.31 -14.29
C ARG A 296 -2.68 4.22 -15.27
N ARG A 297 -3.75 5.01 -15.08
CA ARG A 297 -4.96 4.96 -15.94
C ARG A 297 -5.12 6.11 -16.94
N GLN A 298 -4.12 6.97 -17.18
CA GLN A 298 -4.33 8.16 -18.03
C GLN A 298 -3.23 8.52 -19.04
N GLN A 299 -2.38 7.60 -19.46
CA GLN A 299 -1.41 7.94 -20.52
C GLN A 299 -1.19 6.81 -21.52
N GLU A 300 -2.21 6.51 -22.31
CA GLU A 300 -2.09 5.93 -23.65
C GLU A 300 -3.40 6.14 -24.43
N ASP A 301 -3.76 7.40 -24.71
CA ASP A 301 -4.44 7.73 -25.96
C ASP A 301 -4.25 9.21 -26.29
N GLN A 302 -3.24 9.50 -27.12
CA GLN A 302 -3.17 10.74 -27.89
C GLN A 302 -2.87 10.37 -29.35
N GLY A 303 -3.92 9.98 -30.07
CA GLY A 303 -4.04 10.25 -31.51
C GLY A 303 -4.64 11.65 -31.73
N PRO A 304 -4.22 12.41 -32.74
CA PRO A 304 -4.72 13.77 -32.96
C PRO A 304 -5.98 13.79 -33.84
N GLY A 305 -6.97 14.62 -33.48
CA GLY A 305 -7.89 15.22 -34.46
C GLY A 305 -9.38 15.26 -34.09
N ASP A 306 -9.76 16.30 -33.34
CA ASP A 306 -10.87 17.25 -33.59
C ASP A 306 -12.31 16.75 -33.91
N ALA A 307 -13.27 17.03 -33.00
CA ALA A 307 -14.58 17.68 -33.30
C ALA A 307 -15.54 17.74 -32.08
N GLY A 308 -15.82 18.96 -31.59
CA GLY A 308 -17.16 19.47 -31.19
C GLY A 308 -17.92 18.92 -29.96
N PRO A 309 -18.54 19.77 -29.12
CA PRO A 309 -19.16 19.37 -27.85
C PRO A 309 -20.64 18.99 -28.01
N LEU A 310 -21.08 17.92 -27.35
CA LEU A 310 -22.51 17.63 -27.15
C LEU A 310 -22.82 17.37 -25.68
N THR A 311 -23.33 18.42 -25.05
CA THR A 311 -24.08 18.39 -23.80
C THR A 311 -25.36 17.56 -24.01
N ILE A 312 -25.58 16.49 -23.23
CA ILE A 312 -26.90 15.84 -23.16
C ILE A 312 -27.45 15.92 -21.74
N ILE A 313 -28.58 16.59 -21.68
CA ILE A 313 -29.46 16.89 -20.56
C ILE A 313 -30.18 15.60 -20.14
N CYS A 314 -30.21 15.31 -18.84
CA CYS A 314 -31.06 14.28 -18.25
C CYS A 314 -32.55 14.66 -18.40
N GLN A 315 -33.36 13.76 -18.94
CA GLN A 315 -34.82 13.82 -18.80
C GLN A 315 -35.38 12.49 -18.29
N ASN A 316 -36.20 12.60 -17.24
CA ASN A 316 -37.05 11.56 -16.66
C ASN A 316 -38.04 11.02 -17.69
N VAL A 317 -38.26 9.69 -17.70
CA VAL A 317 -39.39 9.09 -18.42
C VAL A 317 -40.14 8.11 -17.51
N GLN A 318 -41.46 8.33 -17.41
CA GLN A 318 -42.46 7.61 -16.64
C GLN A 318 -42.66 6.14 -17.10
N PRO A 319 -43.28 5.27 -16.26
CA PRO A 319 -43.46 3.87 -16.60
C PRO A 319 -44.64 3.66 -17.56
N LEU A 320 -44.38 3.02 -18.70
CA LEU A 320 -45.40 2.49 -19.60
C LEU A 320 -45.67 1.02 -19.25
N ARG A 321 -46.89 0.74 -18.78
CA ARG A 321 -47.46 -0.62 -18.68
C ARG A 321 -47.56 -1.21 -20.09
N ILE A 322 -47.00 -2.40 -20.30
CA ILE A 322 -47.26 -3.21 -21.50
C ILE A 322 -47.68 -4.62 -21.08
N SER A 323 -48.81 -5.01 -21.67
CA SER A 323 -49.56 -6.26 -21.57
C SER A 323 -48.74 -7.51 -21.89
N SER A 324 -48.99 -8.57 -21.11
CA SER A 324 -48.52 -9.94 -21.30
C SER A 324 -49.05 -10.61 -22.57
N GLN A 325 -48.15 -11.15 -23.41
CA GLN A 325 -48.40 -12.26 -24.34
C GLN A 325 -47.10 -13.09 -24.50
N PRO A 326 -47.13 -14.44 -24.50
CA PRO A 326 -45.93 -15.26 -24.62
C PRO A 326 -45.57 -15.48 -26.10
N GLY A 327 -44.47 -14.88 -26.54
CA GLY A 327 -43.84 -15.16 -27.85
C GLY A 327 -42.60 -16.05 -27.72
N PRO A 328 -42.15 -16.73 -28.80
CA PRO A 328 -40.99 -17.63 -28.74
C PRO A 328 -39.71 -16.87 -28.37
N GLN A 329 -38.93 -17.45 -27.46
CA GLN A 329 -37.69 -16.87 -26.93
C GLN A 329 -36.70 -16.58 -28.07
N LYS A 330 -36.26 -15.31 -28.19
CA LYS A 330 -35.22 -14.90 -29.14
C LYS A 330 -33.84 -15.33 -28.59
N ARG A 331 -33.03 -15.98 -29.42
CA ARG A 331 -31.65 -16.37 -29.07
C ARG A 331 -30.76 -15.13 -29.05
N CYS A 332 -29.89 -15.04 -28.04
CA CYS A 332 -28.86 -14.02 -27.95
C CYS A 332 -27.52 -14.60 -28.42
N LEU A 333 -26.88 -13.94 -29.39
CA LEU A 333 -25.54 -14.28 -29.87
C LEU A 333 -24.53 -13.33 -29.23
N PHE A 334 -23.54 -13.88 -28.53
CA PHE A 334 -22.40 -13.13 -28.01
C PHE A 334 -21.18 -13.43 -28.87
N VAL A 335 -20.53 -12.39 -29.40
CA VAL A 335 -19.33 -12.51 -30.23
C VAL A 335 -18.14 -11.95 -29.46
N CYS A 336 -17.17 -12.81 -29.16
CA CYS A 336 -15.89 -12.43 -28.56
C CYS A 336 -14.76 -12.69 -29.57
N ARG A 337 -13.77 -11.79 -29.62
CA ARG A 337 -12.57 -11.94 -30.46
C ARG A 337 -11.35 -12.06 -29.57
N HIS A 338 -10.51 -13.05 -29.85
CA HIS A 338 -9.27 -13.30 -29.12
C HIS A 338 -8.15 -13.65 -30.12
N GLY A 339 -6.93 -13.18 -29.84
CA GLY A 339 -5.76 -13.27 -30.73
C GLY A 339 -5.05 -14.63 -30.81
N GLU A 340 -5.51 -15.68 -30.12
CA GLU A 340 -4.91 -17.02 -30.16
C GLU A 340 -5.98 -18.09 -30.40
N ARG A 341 -5.58 -19.35 -30.67
CA ARG A 341 -6.55 -20.42 -30.90
C ARG A 341 -7.23 -20.84 -29.58
N MET A 342 -8.57 -20.82 -29.57
CA MET A 342 -9.37 -21.07 -28.36
C MET A 342 -9.25 -22.49 -27.80
N ASP A 343 -8.98 -23.48 -28.65
CA ASP A 343 -8.75 -24.87 -28.23
C ASP A 343 -7.44 -25.05 -27.45
N VAL A 344 -6.49 -24.12 -27.60
CA VAL A 344 -5.21 -24.11 -26.87
C VAL A 344 -5.35 -23.43 -25.52
N VAL A 345 -6.05 -22.29 -25.47
CA VAL A 345 -6.21 -21.49 -24.24
C VAL A 345 -7.23 -22.11 -23.28
N PHE A 346 -8.34 -22.63 -23.80
CA PHE A 346 -9.47 -23.14 -22.99
C PHE A 346 -9.65 -24.66 -23.11
N GLY A 347 -8.77 -25.34 -23.86
CA GLY A 347 -8.82 -26.78 -24.08
C GLY A 347 -9.86 -27.23 -25.12
N LYS A 348 -9.75 -28.49 -25.56
CA LYS A 348 -10.56 -29.06 -26.66
C LYS A 348 -12.06 -29.14 -26.37
N TYR A 349 -12.47 -29.10 -25.10
CA TYR A 349 -13.87 -29.22 -24.69
C TYR A 349 -14.59 -27.87 -24.60
N TRP A 350 -13.88 -26.75 -24.81
CA TRP A 350 -14.46 -25.40 -24.78
C TRP A 350 -15.67 -25.26 -25.71
N LEU A 351 -15.54 -25.74 -26.95
CA LEU A 351 -16.62 -25.69 -27.95
C LEU A 351 -17.90 -26.40 -27.50
N SER A 352 -17.79 -27.50 -26.73
CA SER A 352 -18.96 -28.21 -26.21
C SER A 352 -19.64 -27.50 -25.03
N GLN A 353 -18.97 -26.55 -24.39
CA GLN A 353 -19.53 -25.76 -23.29
C GLN A 353 -20.16 -24.44 -23.77
N CYS A 354 -19.88 -24.01 -24.99
CA CYS A 354 -20.44 -22.77 -25.57
C CYS A 354 -21.88 -22.92 -26.10
N PHE A 355 -22.43 -24.14 -26.11
CA PHE A 355 -23.79 -24.41 -26.58
C PHE A 355 -24.56 -25.16 -25.50
N ASP A 356 -25.78 -24.73 -25.23
CA ASP A 356 -26.70 -25.48 -24.39
C ASP A 356 -27.49 -26.50 -25.23
N ALA A 357 -28.36 -27.28 -24.58
CA ALA A 357 -29.16 -28.30 -25.26
C ALA A 357 -30.12 -27.75 -26.34
N LYS A 358 -30.24 -26.43 -26.50
CA LYS A 358 -31.10 -25.74 -27.48
C LYS A 358 -30.30 -25.11 -28.63
N GLY A 359 -28.97 -25.21 -28.62
CA GLY A 359 -28.06 -24.64 -29.62
C GLY A 359 -27.83 -23.17 -29.37
#